data_AF-A0A7S1UQ26-F1
#
_entry.id   AF-A0A7S1UQ26-F1
#
_cell.length_a   1.000
_cell.length_b   1.000
_cell.length_c   1.000
_cell.angle_alpha   90.00
_cell.angle_beta   90.00
_cell.angle_gamma   90.00
#
_symmetry.space_group_name_H-M   'P 1'
#
loop_
_entity.id
_entity.type
_entity.pdbx_description
1 polymer ?
#
loop_
_entity_poly.entity_id
_entity_poly.type
_entity_poly.pdbx_seq_one_letter_code
_entity_poly.pdbx_strand_id
1 'polypeptide(L)'
;MKLSPLALLALFGTGADAFGAHQPVFGAVQNGGASLQMRSGTYDFSRRQRLKDTLQKCSGNAELVKAELLSENTSTLIKKSNWRVRQAMIRKVLKTAGHVDVEVDPSFGVPDTQEERVAKEMAAKKENKAKKLEERQAYLKEEEERIAQRKEKKAAKAIVIKELAEKVAEKKAAYAEANKVEEPVAAAVEEEPTPEPEP
;
A
#
# COMPACT_ATOMS: atom_id res chain seq x y z
N MET A 1 10.60 -40.68 67.18
CA MET A 1 10.01 -40.01 68.36
C MET A 1 10.42 -38.55 68.37
N LYS A 2 9.53 -37.67 68.89
CA LYS A 2 9.68 -36.23 69.20
C LYS A 2 9.09 -35.23 68.18
N LEU A 3 7.77 -35.08 68.31
CA LEU A 3 6.93 -33.87 68.51
C LEU A 3 7.48 -32.46 68.16
N SER A 4 6.55 -31.69 67.56
CA SER A 4 6.51 -30.26 67.17
C SER A 4 6.70 -29.24 68.32
N PRO A 5 6.96 -27.94 68.05
CA PRO A 5 5.89 -26.92 68.15
C PRO A 5 6.00 -25.78 67.08
N LEU A 6 4.93 -25.28 66.45
CA LEU A 6 3.95 -24.28 66.94
C LEU A 6 4.49 -22.83 67.06
N ALA A 7 4.26 -22.02 66.03
CA ALA A 7 4.03 -20.56 66.05
C ALA A 7 3.35 -20.22 64.70
N LEU A 8 2.06 -19.91 64.54
CA LEU A 8 1.08 -19.14 65.32
C LEU A 8 1.46 -17.66 65.46
N LEU A 9 1.13 -16.88 64.42
CA LEU A 9 0.35 -15.62 64.43
C LEU A 9 0.50 -15.02 63.01
N ALA A 10 -0.49 -15.05 62.12
CA ALA A 10 -1.79 -14.36 62.21
C ALA A 10 -1.64 -12.90 62.68
N LEU A 11 -1.14 -12.03 61.80
CA LEU A 11 -1.46 -10.60 61.89
C LEU A 11 -2.76 -10.37 61.11
N PHE A 12 -3.83 -10.23 61.87
CA PHE A 12 -5.17 -9.86 61.43
C PHE A 12 -5.23 -8.42 60.88
N GLY A 13 -6.15 -8.23 59.94
CA GLY A 13 -6.91 -6.99 59.79
C GLY A 13 -6.35 -6.02 58.75
N THR A 14 -7.14 -5.39 57.88
CA THR A 14 -8.60 -5.18 57.85
C THR A 14 -8.95 -4.56 56.49
N GLY A 15 -10.08 -4.95 55.92
CA GLY A 15 -10.65 -4.39 54.69
C GLY A 15 -11.60 -5.39 54.04
N ALA A 16 -12.66 -5.79 54.75
CA ALA A 16 -13.99 -5.18 54.60
C ALA A 16 -14.79 -5.83 53.47
N ASP A 17 -15.60 -6.79 53.89
CA ASP A 17 -16.96 -7.14 53.47
C ASP A 17 -17.34 -7.52 52.03
N ALA A 18 -18.27 -8.47 52.04
CA ALA A 18 -19.18 -8.92 50.99
C ALA A 18 -18.56 -9.83 49.92
N PHE A 19 -18.68 -11.14 50.12
CA PHE A 19 -19.67 -11.97 49.40
C PHE A 19 -19.76 -13.32 50.13
N GLY A 20 -20.92 -13.59 50.70
CA GLY A 20 -21.16 -14.73 51.59
C GLY A 20 -20.98 -16.09 50.93
N ALA A 21 -20.67 -17.08 51.78
CA ALA A 21 -20.74 -18.49 51.44
C ALA A 21 -22.18 -18.93 51.12
N HIS A 22 -22.28 -19.92 50.22
CA HIS A 22 -23.44 -20.76 49.87
C HIS A 22 -24.52 -20.19 48.93
N GLN A 23 -24.42 -20.53 47.64
CA GLN A 23 -25.43 -21.35 46.91
C GLN A 23 -24.75 -22.14 45.76
N PRO A 24 -25.14 -23.40 45.48
CA PRO A 24 -24.58 -24.17 44.38
C PRO A 24 -25.21 -23.73 43.06
N VAL A 25 -24.44 -23.12 42.16
CA VAL A 25 -24.91 -22.85 40.80
C VAL A 25 -24.91 -24.18 40.03
N PHE A 26 -26.10 -24.76 39.90
CA PHE A 26 -26.43 -25.72 38.86
C PHE A 26 -25.94 -25.18 37.52
N GLY A 27 -24.92 -25.81 36.95
CA GLY A 27 -24.34 -25.37 35.69
C GLY A 27 -22.94 -25.90 35.55
N ALA A 28 -22.80 -27.23 35.46
CA ALA A 28 -21.61 -27.86 34.96
C ALA A 28 -21.18 -27.13 33.68
N VAL A 29 -20.11 -26.33 33.77
CA VAL A 29 -19.41 -25.83 32.60
C VAL A 29 -18.77 -27.06 32.00
N GLN A 30 -19.51 -27.67 31.09
CA GLN A 30 -19.02 -28.70 30.19
C GLN A 30 -17.74 -28.14 29.60
N ASN A 31 -16.61 -28.79 29.87
CA ASN A 31 -15.38 -28.68 29.08
C ASN A 31 -15.68 -29.19 27.67
N GLY A 32 -16.52 -28.48 26.92
CA GLY A 32 -16.73 -28.67 25.51
C GLY A 32 -15.61 -27.93 24.81
N GLY A 33 -14.66 -28.69 24.25
CA GLY A 33 -13.52 -28.16 23.52
C GLY A 33 -13.94 -27.00 22.64
N ALA A 34 -13.45 -25.80 22.98
CA ALA A 34 -13.58 -24.62 22.16
C ALA A 34 -12.83 -24.91 20.86
N SER A 35 -13.51 -25.53 19.90
CA SER A 35 -13.01 -25.67 18.54
C SER A 35 -12.59 -24.27 18.11
N LEU A 36 -11.33 -24.08 17.71
CA LEU A 36 -10.88 -22.88 17.01
C LEU A 36 -11.69 -22.77 15.70
N GLN A 37 -12.95 -22.32 15.81
CA GLN A 37 -13.72 -21.92 14.67
C GLN A 37 -13.13 -20.58 14.27
N MET A 38 -12.27 -20.60 13.24
CA MET A 38 -11.96 -19.39 12.49
C MET A 38 -13.28 -18.69 12.20
N ARG A 39 -13.49 -17.52 12.84
CA ARG A 39 -14.64 -16.65 12.53
C ARG A 39 -14.64 -16.45 11.02
N SER A 40 -15.78 -16.70 10.38
CA SER A 40 -15.95 -16.38 8.96
C SER A 40 -15.64 -14.89 8.77
N GLY A 41 -14.71 -14.58 7.85
CA GLY A 41 -14.30 -13.20 7.62
C GLY A 41 -15.46 -12.32 7.16
N THR A 42 -15.34 -11.00 7.35
CA THR A 42 -16.37 -10.01 7.03
C THR A 42 -16.88 -10.13 5.57
N TYR A 43 -15.99 -10.46 4.64
CA TYR A 43 -16.36 -10.69 3.24
C TYR A 43 -17.30 -11.87 3.04
N ASP A 44 -17.11 -12.97 3.77
CA ASP A 44 -18.00 -14.14 3.68
C ASP A 44 -19.36 -13.88 4.31
N PHE A 45 -19.42 -13.04 5.33
CA PHE A 45 -20.68 -12.58 5.87
C PHE A 45 -21.46 -11.75 4.85
N SER A 46 -20.82 -10.78 4.21
CA SER A 46 -21.44 -9.97 3.15
C SER A 46 -21.91 -10.82 1.96
N ARG A 47 -21.09 -11.77 1.50
CA ARG A 47 -21.45 -12.71 0.42
C ARG A 47 -22.65 -13.56 0.80
N ARG A 48 -22.66 -14.11 2.02
CA ARG A 48 -23.79 -14.90 2.53
C ARG A 48 -25.07 -14.07 2.58
N GLN A 49 -24.98 -12.82 3.02
CA GLN A 49 -26.14 -11.93 3.08
C GLN A 49 -26.69 -11.67 1.69
N ARG A 50 -25.83 -11.31 0.71
CA ARG A 50 -26.25 -11.12 -0.68
C ARG A 50 -26.95 -12.34 -1.27
N LEU A 51 -26.39 -13.54 -1.07
CA LEU A 51 -27.03 -14.76 -1.55
C LEU A 51 -28.37 -15.01 -0.84
N LYS A 52 -28.46 -14.73 0.46
CA LYS A 52 -29.72 -14.85 1.20
C LYS A 52 -30.78 -13.92 0.61
N ASP A 53 -30.41 -12.69 0.28
CA ASP A 53 -31.32 -11.72 -0.32
C ASP A 53 -31.78 -12.21 -1.71
N THR A 54 -30.88 -12.74 -2.54
CA THR A 54 -31.23 -13.36 -3.84
C THR A 54 -32.15 -14.58 -3.66
N LEU A 55 -31.82 -15.49 -2.75
CA LEU A 55 -32.64 -16.67 -2.45
C LEU A 55 -34.06 -16.29 -2.02
N GLN A 56 -34.20 -15.22 -1.23
CA GLN A 56 -35.50 -14.72 -0.79
C GLN A 56 -36.30 -14.12 -1.94
N LYS A 57 -35.64 -13.38 -2.86
CA LYS A 57 -36.28 -12.81 -4.05
C LYS A 57 -36.73 -13.87 -5.05
N CYS A 58 -35.91 -14.91 -5.27
CA CYS A 58 -36.20 -15.96 -6.25
C CYS A 58 -37.15 -17.05 -5.72
N SER A 59 -37.59 -16.98 -4.47
CA SER A 59 -38.41 -18.01 -3.84
C SER A 59 -39.73 -18.21 -4.61
N GLY A 60 -39.90 -19.37 -5.24
CA GLY A 60 -41.13 -19.76 -5.92
C GLY A 60 -41.27 -19.28 -7.36
N ASN A 61 -40.24 -18.67 -7.96
CA ASN A 61 -40.27 -18.25 -9.37
C ASN A 61 -39.11 -18.88 -10.16
N ALA A 62 -39.45 -19.73 -11.13
CA ALA A 62 -38.50 -20.49 -11.95
C ALA A 62 -37.59 -19.58 -12.79
N GLU A 63 -38.15 -18.49 -13.31
CA GLU A 63 -37.43 -17.56 -14.19
C GLU A 63 -36.38 -16.79 -13.40
N LEU A 64 -36.74 -16.31 -12.21
CA LEU A 64 -35.80 -15.62 -11.32
C LEU A 64 -34.71 -16.56 -10.80
N VAL A 65 -35.04 -17.83 -10.55
CA VAL A 65 -34.03 -18.84 -10.20
C VAL A 65 -33.00 -19.01 -11.32
N LYS A 66 -33.44 -19.11 -12.58
CA LYS A 66 -32.52 -19.23 -13.72
C LYS A 66 -31.73 -17.94 -13.98
N ALA A 67 -32.38 -16.78 -13.90
CA ALA A 67 -31.78 -15.50 -14.25
C ALA A 67 -30.82 -14.97 -13.16
N GLU A 68 -31.20 -15.04 -11.89
CA GLU A 68 -30.43 -14.44 -10.79
C GLU A 68 -29.69 -15.49 -9.95
N LEU A 69 -30.38 -16.56 -9.51
CA LEU A 69 -29.82 -17.52 -8.58
C LEU A 69 -28.76 -18.42 -9.23
N LEU A 70 -29.03 -18.88 -10.45
CA LEU A 70 -28.11 -19.70 -11.25
C LEU A 70 -27.21 -18.86 -12.17
N SER A 71 -27.11 -17.55 -11.91
CA SER A 71 -26.23 -16.66 -12.65
C SER A 71 -24.75 -16.91 -12.38
N GLU A 72 -23.90 -16.50 -13.33
CA GLU A 72 -22.45 -16.52 -13.17
C GLU A 72 -21.99 -15.66 -11.97
N ASN A 73 -22.66 -14.55 -11.70
CA ASN A 73 -22.38 -13.70 -10.54
C ASN A 73 -22.58 -14.45 -9.22
N THR A 74 -23.65 -15.23 -9.12
CA THR A 74 -23.94 -16.04 -7.92
C THR A 74 -22.94 -17.19 -7.81
N SER A 75 -22.61 -17.85 -8.92
CA SER A 75 -21.58 -18.90 -8.98
C SER A 75 -20.22 -18.38 -8.50
N THR A 76 -19.75 -17.24 -9.03
CA THR A 76 -18.46 -16.64 -8.65
C THR A 76 -18.43 -16.17 -7.20
N LEU A 77 -19.55 -15.68 -6.67
CA LEU A 77 -19.69 -15.33 -5.26
C LEU A 77 -19.50 -16.57 -4.37
N ILE A 78 -20.13 -17.69 -4.73
CA ILE A 78 -20.01 -18.96 -4.04
C ILE A 78 -18.57 -19.52 -4.14
N LYS A 79 -17.93 -19.43 -5.31
CA LYS A 79 -16.53 -19.83 -5.52
C LYS A 79 -15.56 -19.04 -4.64
N LYS A 80 -15.80 -17.75 -4.39
CA LYS A 80 -14.92 -16.91 -3.56
C LYS A 80 -15.07 -17.13 -2.06
N SER A 81 -16.14 -17.80 -1.62
CA SER A 81 -16.38 -18.03 -0.20
C SER A 81 -15.56 -19.18 0.40
N ASN A 82 -15.33 -19.11 1.71
CA ASN A 82 -14.73 -20.22 2.46
C ASN A 82 -15.52 -21.52 2.24
N TRP A 83 -14.81 -22.66 2.23
CA TRP A 83 -15.37 -23.98 1.96
C TRP A 83 -16.64 -24.29 2.76
N ARG A 84 -16.70 -23.94 4.07
CA ARG A 84 -17.90 -24.19 4.89
C ARG A 84 -19.10 -23.39 4.41
N VAL A 85 -18.89 -22.12 4.09
CA VAL A 85 -19.95 -21.21 3.62
C VAL A 85 -20.39 -21.63 2.23
N ARG A 86 -19.44 -21.95 1.34
CA ARG A 86 -19.70 -22.47 -0.01
C ARG A 86 -20.62 -23.70 0.03
N GLN A 87 -20.27 -24.71 0.82
CA GLN A 87 -21.07 -25.94 0.96
C GLN A 87 -22.47 -25.66 1.49
N ALA A 88 -22.62 -24.72 2.42
CA ALA A 88 -23.94 -24.32 2.91
C ALA A 88 -24.75 -23.56 1.84
N MET A 89 -24.10 -22.73 1.03
CA MET A 89 -24.73 -21.95 -0.03
C MET A 89 -25.17 -22.82 -1.20
N ILE A 90 -24.33 -23.74 -1.68
CA ILE A 90 -24.68 -24.69 -2.75
C ILE A 90 -25.90 -25.53 -2.35
N ARG A 91 -25.92 -26.08 -1.14
CA ARG A 91 -27.09 -26.83 -0.64
C ARG A 91 -28.39 -26.02 -0.66
N LYS A 92 -28.32 -24.73 -0.35
CA LYS A 92 -29.49 -23.84 -0.42
C LYS A 92 -29.93 -23.60 -1.85
N VAL A 93 -29.01 -23.35 -2.76
CA VAL A 93 -29.30 -23.18 -4.19
C VAL A 93 -29.95 -24.45 -4.76
N LEU A 94 -29.38 -25.63 -4.51
CA LEU A 94 -29.95 -26.90 -4.95
C LEU A 94 -31.34 -27.14 -4.38
N LYS A 95 -31.56 -26.83 -3.10
CA LYS A 95 -32.88 -26.95 -2.47
C LYS A 95 -33.90 -26.02 -3.14
N THR A 96 -33.55 -24.76 -3.35
CA THR A 96 -34.45 -23.78 -3.98
C THR A 96 -34.72 -24.12 -5.44
N ALA A 97 -33.72 -24.59 -6.19
CA ALA A 97 -33.89 -25.01 -7.57
C ALA A 97 -34.76 -26.28 -7.67
N GLY A 98 -34.57 -27.25 -6.77
CA GLY A 98 -35.40 -28.45 -6.68
C GLY A 98 -36.85 -28.18 -6.25
N HIS A 99 -37.12 -27.08 -5.54
CA HIS A 99 -38.50 -26.67 -5.25
C HIS A 99 -39.26 -26.16 -6.49
N VAL A 100 -38.53 -25.81 -7.55
CA VAL A 100 -39.08 -25.22 -8.77
C VAL A 100 -38.71 -26.07 -10.01
N ASP A 101 -38.26 -27.31 -9.78
CA ASP A 101 -37.84 -28.27 -10.82
C ASP A 101 -36.86 -27.70 -11.85
N VAL A 102 -35.91 -26.88 -11.39
CA VAL A 102 -34.82 -26.35 -12.22
C VAL A 102 -33.56 -27.19 -12.01
N GLU A 103 -33.02 -27.73 -13.10
CA GLU A 103 -31.76 -28.48 -13.07
C GLU A 103 -30.58 -27.53 -12.83
N VAL A 104 -29.67 -27.92 -11.93
CA VAL A 104 -28.49 -27.16 -11.57
C VAL A 104 -27.25 -27.90 -12.07
N ASP A 105 -26.40 -27.20 -12.82
CA ASP A 105 -25.11 -27.73 -13.26
C ASP A 105 -24.28 -28.22 -12.06
N PRO A 106 -23.79 -29.47 -12.06
CA PRO A 106 -22.90 -29.99 -11.02
C PRO A 106 -21.65 -29.13 -10.78
N SER A 107 -21.22 -28.38 -11.79
CA SER A 107 -20.05 -27.48 -11.75
C SER A 107 -20.36 -26.13 -11.08
N PHE A 108 -21.63 -25.85 -10.75
CA PHE A 108 -22.05 -24.58 -10.19
C PHE A 108 -21.46 -24.31 -8.80
N GLY A 109 -20.75 -23.18 -8.65
CA GLY A 109 -20.11 -22.81 -7.39
C GLY A 109 -18.90 -23.66 -7.00
N VAL A 110 -18.52 -24.65 -7.81
CA VAL A 110 -17.32 -25.47 -7.60
C VAL A 110 -16.08 -24.61 -7.86
N PRO A 111 -15.10 -24.54 -6.93
CA PRO A 111 -13.89 -23.77 -7.16
C PRO A 111 -13.12 -24.33 -8.36
N ASP A 112 -12.50 -23.44 -9.11
CA ASP A 112 -11.59 -23.83 -10.19
C ASP A 112 -10.50 -24.76 -9.65
N THR A 113 -10.15 -25.75 -10.46
CA THR A 113 -9.08 -26.70 -10.15
C THR A 113 -7.73 -25.97 -10.03
N GLN A 114 -6.74 -26.61 -9.40
CA GLN A 114 -5.42 -26.00 -9.24
C GLN A 114 -4.80 -25.63 -10.60
N GLU A 115 -5.00 -26.45 -11.62
CA GLU A 115 -4.51 -26.21 -12.99
C GLU A 115 -5.18 -25.00 -13.64
N GLU A 116 -6.50 -24.89 -13.54
CA GLU A 116 -7.25 -23.74 -14.04
C GLU A 116 -6.88 -22.44 -13.33
N ARG A 117 -6.60 -22.50 -12.02
CA ARG A 117 -6.11 -21.35 -11.26
C ARG A 117 -4.76 -20.89 -11.75
N VAL A 118 -3.82 -21.82 -11.94
CA VAL A 118 -2.49 -21.50 -12.47
C VAL A 118 -2.61 -20.91 -13.87
N ALA A 119 -3.47 -21.45 -14.74
CA ALA A 119 -3.72 -20.90 -16.06
C ALA A 119 -4.26 -19.46 -16.02
N LYS A 120 -5.25 -19.19 -15.17
CA LYS A 120 -5.81 -17.84 -14.96
C LYS A 120 -4.79 -16.86 -14.39
N GLU A 121 -3.99 -17.30 -13.42
CA GLU A 121 -2.90 -16.47 -12.89
C GLU A 121 -1.83 -16.17 -13.94
N MET A 122 -1.50 -17.13 -14.79
CA MET A 122 -0.54 -16.92 -15.88
C MET A 122 -1.07 -15.93 -16.92
N ALA A 123 -2.35 -16.01 -17.27
CA ALA A 123 -3.01 -15.02 -18.13
C ALA A 123 -2.99 -13.62 -17.49
N ALA A 124 -3.44 -13.50 -16.24
CA ALA A 124 -3.43 -12.22 -15.51
C ALA A 124 -2.02 -11.66 -15.32
N LYS A 125 -1.01 -12.50 -15.09
CA LYS A 125 0.40 -12.09 -15.00
C LYS A 125 0.90 -11.54 -16.34
N LYS A 126 0.48 -12.10 -17.48
CA LYS A 126 0.85 -11.58 -18.81
C LYS A 126 0.26 -10.18 -19.02
N GLU A 127 -1.02 -9.98 -18.73
CA GLU A 127 -1.69 -8.68 -18.86
C GLU A 127 -1.06 -7.62 -17.94
N ASN A 128 -0.81 -7.97 -16.68
CA ASN A 128 -0.18 -7.05 -15.73
C ASN A 128 1.25 -6.69 -16.12
N LYS A 129 1.99 -7.62 -16.75
CA LYS A 129 3.31 -7.32 -17.31
C LYS A 129 3.22 -6.37 -18.50
N ALA A 130 2.24 -6.56 -19.39
CA ALA A 130 2.04 -5.66 -20.53
C ALA A 130 1.71 -4.23 -20.06
N LYS A 131 0.75 -4.06 -19.15
CA LYS A 131 0.40 -2.75 -18.58
C LYS A 131 1.59 -2.06 -17.92
N LYS A 132 2.37 -2.79 -17.12
CA LYS A 132 3.60 -2.24 -16.49
C LYS A 132 4.66 -1.84 -17.50
N LEU A 133 4.76 -2.54 -18.64
CA LEU A 133 5.70 -2.18 -19.70
C LEU A 133 5.25 -0.90 -20.43
N GLU A 134 3.94 -0.76 -20.69
CA GLU A 134 3.37 0.45 -21.26
C GLU A 134 3.60 1.68 -20.36
N GLU A 135 3.30 1.54 -19.06
CA GLU A 135 3.56 2.59 -18.06
C GLU A 135 5.05 2.97 -18.01
N ARG A 136 5.95 1.97 -18.04
CA ARG A 136 7.39 2.20 -18.03
C ARG A 136 7.87 2.91 -19.30
N GLN A 137 7.34 2.55 -20.46
CA GLN A 137 7.69 3.22 -21.73
C GLN A 137 7.19 4.65 -21.77
N ALA A 138 5.99 4.92 -21.25
CA ALA A 138 5.46 6.28 -21.12
C ALA A 138 6.36 7.15 -20.22
N TYR A 139 6.78 6.61 -19.07
CA TYR A 139 7.70 7.29 -18.16
C TYR A 139 9.06 7.60 -18.80
N LEU A 140 9.63 6.66 -19.55
CA LEU A 140 10.92 6.86 -20.21
C LEU A 140 10.86 7.96 -21.28
N LYS A 141 9.76 8.04 -22.05
CA LYS A 141 9.56 9.11 -23.03
C LYS A 141 9.45 10.49 -22.37
N GLU A 142 8.68 10.59 -21.28
CA GLU A 142 8.55 11.84 -20.51
C GLU A 142 9.91 12.28 -19.93
N GLU A 143 10.72 11.33 -19.47
CA GLU A 143 12.06 11.64 -18.96
C GLU A 143 13.03 12.07 -20.06
N GLU A 144 12.98 11.45 -21.24
CA GLU A 144 13.76 11.86 -22.42
C GLU A 144 13.42 13.29 -22.86
N GLU A 145 12.13 13.65 -22.94
CA GLU A 145 11.68 15.01 -23.25
C GLU A 145 12.18 16.02 -22.21
N ARG A 146 12.10 15.67 -20.92
CA ARG A 146 12.61 16.54 -19.84
C ARG A 146 14.12 16.73 -19.92
N ILE A 147 14.88 15.69 -20.29
CA ILE A 147 16.32 15.77 -20.49
C ILE A 147 16.64 16.65 -21.71
N ALA A 148 15.92 16.49 -22.82
CA ALA A 148 16.08 17.31 -24.02
C ALA A 148 15.86 18.80 -23.72
N GLN A 149 14.76 19.15 -23.06
CA GLN A 149 14.47 20.53 -22.64
C GLN A 149 15.56 21.11 -21.72
N ARG A 150 16.14 20.29 -20.83
CA ARG A 150 17.26 20.73 -19.98
C ARG A 150 18.53 21.00 -20.79
N LYS A 151 18.83 20.18 -21.79
CA LYS A 151 19.98 20.36 -22.68
C LYS A 151 19.84 21.63 -23.51
N GLU A 152 18.66 21.89 -24.07
CA GLU A 152 18.37 23.12 -24.81
C GLU A 152 18.50 24.37 -23.93
N LYS A 153 17.91 24.35 -22.73
CA LYS A 153 18.05 25.46 -21.77
C LYS A 153 19.51 25.71 -21.36
N LYS A 154 20.32 24.65 -21.21
CA LYS A 154 21.76 24.80 -20.92
C LYS A 154 22.52 25.37 -22.12
N ALA A 155 22.22 24.92 -23.34
CA ALA A 155 22.83 25.44 -24.55
C ALA A 155 22.51 26.93 -24.75
N ALA A 156 21.24 27.34 -24.59
CA ALA A 156 20.84 28.73 -24.67
C ALA A 156 21.55 29.61 -23.62
N LYS A 157 21.64 29.14 -22.36
CA LYS A 157 22.39 29.85 -21.31
C LYS A 157 23.88 29.98 -21.65
N ALA A 158 24.49 28.96 -22.22
CA ALA A 158 25.90 29.00 -22.59
C ALA A 158 26.18 30.06 -23.68
N ILE A 159 25.27 30.23 -24.64
CA ILE A 159 25.36 31.28 -25.67
C ILE A 159 25.28 32.66 -25.03
N VAL A 160 24.28 32.90 -24.16
CA VAL A 160 24.12 34.18 -23.45
C VAL A 160 25.33 34.53 -22.59
N ILE A 161 25.93 33.54 -21.91
CA ILE A 161 27.13 33.76 -21.10
C ILE A 161 28.32 34.17 -21.98
N LYS A 162 28.49 33.55 -23.16
CA LYS A 162 29.55 33.93 -24.11
C LYS A 162 29.37 35.36 -24.62
N GLU A 163 28.17 35.72 -25.04
CA GLU A 163 27.86 37.09 -25.49
C GLU A 163 28.06 38.13 -24.39
N LEU A 164 27.71 37.82 -23.14
CA LEU A 164 27.97 38.69 -22.00
C LEU A 164 29.47 38.80 -21.69
N ALA A 165 30.22 37.72 -21.81
CA ALA A 165 31.67 37.72 -21.60
C ALA A 165 32.40 38.59 -22.63
N GLU A 166 32.00 38.52 -23.91
CA GLU A 166 32.53 39.36 -24.98
C GLU A 166 32.25 40.85 -24.70
N LYS A 167 31.01 41.20 -24.35
CA LYS A 167 30.64 42.59 -23.99
C LYS A 167 31.39 43.12 -22.77
N VAL A 168 31.67 42.27 -21.79
CA VAL A 168 32.47 42.66 -20.60
C VAL A 168 33.94 42.83 -20.96
N ALA A 169 34.49 41.98 -21.84
CA ALA A 169 35.86 42.10 -22.33
C ALA A 169 36.06 43.40 -23.12
N GLU A 170 35.12 43.75 -24.01
CA GLU A 170 35.12 45.02 -24.76
C GLU A 170 35.06 46.23 -23.83
N LYS A 171 34.16 46.23 -22.83
CA LYS A 171 34.09 47.32 -21.84
C LYS A 171 35.37 47.44 -21.01
N LYS A 172 35.99 46.32 -20.65
CA LYS A 172 37.25 46.32 -19.90
C LYS A 172 38.42 46.81 -20.76
N ALA A 173 38.44 46.48 -22.04
CA ALA A 173 39.42 46.99 -23.00
C ALA A 173 39.26 48.50 -23.22
N ALA A 174 38.03 48.98 -23.43
CA ALA A 174 37.73 50.41 -23.56
C ALA A 174 38.09 51.21 -22.29
N TYR A 175 37.87 50.64 -21.10
CA TYR A 175 38.27 51.26 -19.83
C TYR A 175 39.79 51.28 -19.64
N ALA A 176 40.51 50.23 -20.06
CA ALA A 176 41.97 50.19 -20.02
C ALA A 176 42.62 51.17 -21.01
N GLU A 177 41.95 51.43 -22.14
CA GLU A 177 42.38 52.42 -23.13
C GLU A 177 42.09 53.86 -22.66
N ALA A 178 40.97 54.08 -21.97
CA ALA A 178 40.63 55.37 -21.35
C ALA A 178 41.54 55.74 -20.17
N ASN A 179 42.07 54.78 -19.41
CA ASN A 179 42.99 55.00 -18.29
C ASN A 179 44.48 55.10 -18.68
N LYS A 180 44.81 55.07 -19.96
CA LYS A 180 46.20 55.19 -20.45
C LYS A 180 46.67 56.65 -20.63
N VAL A 181 45.90 57.64 -20.16
CA VAL A 181 46.20 59.09 -20.34
C VAL A 181 46.57 59.82 -19.03
N GLU A 182 46.53 59.18 -17.86
CA GLU A 182 47.04 59.81 -16.62
C GLU A 182 48.25 59.05 -16.06
N GLU A 183 49.43 59.46 -16.51
CA GLU A 183 50.67 59.34 -15.73
C GLU A 183 50.50 60.13 -14.41
N PRO A 184 50.71 59.53 -13.23
CA PRO A 184 51.07 60.33 -12.07
C PRO A 184 52.54 60.75 -12.23
N VAL A 185 52.73 62.04 -12.52
CA VAL A 185 54.01 62.74 -12.44
C VAL A 185 54.60 62.49 -11.05
N ALA A 186 55.68 61.69 -11.00
CA ALA A 186 56.48 61.51 -9.80
C ALA A 186 57.13 62.86 -9.45
N ALA A 187 56.69 63.44 -8.34
CA ALA A 187 57.28 64.63 -7.76
C ALA A 187 58.73 64.33 -7.33
N ALA A 188 59.64 65.18 -7.81
CA ALA A 188 61.04 65.23 -7.44
C ALA A 188 61.19 65.45 -5.92
N VAL A 189 62.07 64.66 -5.29
CA VAL A 189 62.69 64.99 -4.01
C VAL A 189 64.17 65.23 -4.33
N GLU A 190 64.59 66.49 -4.19
CA GLU A 190 65.99 66.91 -4.16
C GLU A 190 66.69 66.27 -2.95
N GLU A 191 67.82 65.60 -3.18
CA GLU A 191 68.77 65.24 -2.14
C GLU A 191 70.12 65.87 -2.54
N GLU A 192 70.59 66.81 -1.71
CA GLU A 192 71.83 67.57 -1.89
C GLU A 192 73.08 66.66 -1.84
N PRO A 193 74.14 66.98 -2.61
CA PRO A 193 75.39 66.22 -2.58
C PRO A 193 76.39 66.84 -1.59
N THR A 194 77.10 66.01 -0.83
CA THR A 194 78.44 66.38 -0.33
C THR A 194 79.34 65.13 -0.24
N PRO A 195 80.66 65.31 -0.41
CA PRO A 195 81.50 64.37 -1.16
C PRO A 195 82.44 63.50 -0.30
N GLU A 196 82.79 62.37 -0.90
CA GLU A 196 84.02 61.54 -0.76
C GLU A 196 85.33 62.31 -0.46
N PRO A 197 86.50 61.66 -0.20
CA PRO A 197 86.78 60.25 0.17
C PRO A 197 87.95 60.03 1.19
N GLU A 198 88.07 58.76 1.67
CA GLU A 198 89.28 57.92 1.91
C GLU A 198 90.43 58.37 2.86
N PRO A 199 91.32 57.47 3.34
CA PRO A 199 91.48 56.01 3.10
C PRO A 199 91.22 55.08 4.30
#